data_AF-A0A7J5YQ89-F1
#
_entry.id   AF-A0A7J5YQ89-F1
#
_cell.length_a   1.000
_cell.length_b   1.000
_cell.length_c   1.000
_cell.angle_alpha   90.00
_cell.angle_beta   90.00
_cell.angle_gamma   90.00
#
_symmetry.space_group_name_H-M   'P 1'
#
loop_
_entity.id
_entity.type
_entity.pdbx_description
1 polymer ?
#
loop_
_entity_poly.entity_id
_entity_poly.type
_entity_poly.pdbx_seq_one_letter_code
_entity_poly.pdbx_strand_id
1 'polypeptide(L)'
;MMKMINFLRASSSYQHRMLREFLREVDANADDLLLHNNVRWLSKGRVLERFWSIRREVAAFLAEMGNKLIVNFSKRFDSFSFGRQLTMFIQNPFLITDVREFSKEVTQHFKWANAGPLQMQLVDLQADVHPERAIWKN
;
A
#
# COMPACT_ATOMS: atom_id res chain seq x y z
N MET A 1 -14.04 -12.12 -9.32
CA MET A 1 -14.04 -13.34 -8.47
C MET A 1 -12.85 -14.25 -8.74
N MET A 2 -12.68 -14.83 -9.94
CA MET A 2 -11.59 -15.80 -10.21
C MET A 2 -10.17 -15.28 -9.95
N LYS A 3 -9.88 -14.00 -10.24
CA LYS A 3 -8.57 -13.39 -9.93
C LYS A 3 -8.23 -13.46 -8.44
N MET A 4 -9.20 -13.20 -7.57
CA MET A 4 -9.03 -13.26 -6.12
C MET A 4 -8.85 -14.71 -5.63
N ILE A 5 -9.64 -15.64 -6.15
CA ILE A 5 -9.52 -17.07 -5.83
C ILE A 5 -8.13 -17.59 -6.25
N ASN A 6 -7.69 -17.25 -7.45
CA ASN A 6 -6.34 -17.59 -7.92
C ASN A 6 -5.26 -16.91 -7.09
N PHE A 7 -5.45 -15.66 -6.66
CA PHE A 7 -4.52 -14.98 -5.78
C PHE A 7 -4.35 -15.73 -4.44
N LEU A 8 -5.46 -16.01 -3.76
CA LEU A 8 -5.47 -16.72 -2.49
C LEU A 8 -4.92 -18.15 -2.59
N ARG A 9 -5.14 -18.82 -3.73
CA ARG A 9 -4.80 -20.23 -3.92
C ARG A 9 -3.43 -20.49 -4.53
N ALA A 10 -2.96 -19.60 -5.42
CA ALA A 10 -1.82 -19.85 -6.30
C ALA A 10 -0.70 -18.80 -6.21
N SER A 11 -0.96 -17.58 -5.73
CA SER A 11 0.07 -16.55 -5.70
C SER A 11 1.11 -16.73 -4.59
N SER A 12 0.76 -17.45 -3.51
CA SER A 12 1.69 -17.74 -2.42
C SER A 12 1.34 -19.02 -1.69
N SER A 13 2.30 -19.94 -1.58
CA SER A 13 2.16 -21.18 -0.79
C SER A 13 2.00 -20.91 0.70
N TYR A 14 2.55 -19.80 1.20
CA TYR A 14 2.40 -19.37 2.59
C TYR A 14 0.97 -18.87 2.84
N GLN A 15 0.47 -17.95 2.02
CA GLN A 15 -0.89 -17.43 2.16
C GLN A 15 -1.94 -18.53 2.01
N HIS A 16 -1.70 -19.47 1.09
CA HIS A 16 -2.58 -20.62 0.91
C HIS A 16 -2.63 -21.51 2.16
N ARG A 17 -1.47 -21.84 2.76
CA ARG A 17 -1.42 -22.60 4.03
C ARG A 17 -2.14 -21.88 5.16
N MET A 18 -1.92 -20.58 5.30
CA MET A 18 -2.60 -19.76 6.32
C MET A 18 -4.12 -19.77 6.14
N LEU A 19 -4.60 -19.62 4.91
CA LEU A 19 -6.04 -19.68 4.62
C LEU A 19 -6.63 -21.03 5.01
N ARG A 20 -5.95 -22.14 4.67
CA ARG A 20 -6.43 -23.48 5.01
C ARG A 20 -6.50 -23.72 6.51
N GLU A 21 -5.50 -23.25 7.24
CA GLU A 21 -5.49 -23.38 8.70
C GLU A 21 -6.63 -22.56 9.32
N PHE A 22 -6.79 -21.31 8.90
CA PHE A 22 -7.88 -20.45 9.33
C PHE A 22 -9.26 -21.07 9.06
N LEU A 23 -9.47 -21.63 7.86
CA LEU A 23 -10.74 -22.26 7.50
C LEU A 23 -11.05 -23.48 8.37
N ARG A 24 -10.04 -24.22 8.82
CA ARG A 24 -10.19 -25.34 9.75
C ARG A 24 -10.46 -24.86 11.18
N GLU A 25 -9.79 -23.81 11.62
CA GLU A 25 -9.98 -23.21 12.95
C GLU A 25 -11.42 -22.70 13.15
N VAL A 26 -12.03 -22.14 12.10
CA VAL A 26 -13.40 -21.62 12.14
C VAL A 26 -14.47 -22.65 11.75
N ASP A 27 -14.09 -23.92 11.57
CA ASP A 27 -14.97 -25.01 11.13
C ASP A 27 -15.80 -24.64 9.88
N ALA A 28 -15.13 -24.08 8.88
CA ALA A 28 -15.77 -23.62 7.65
C ALA A 28 -16.33 -24.79 6.84
N ASN A 29 -17.37 -24.53 6.04
CA ASN A 29 -17.98 -25.53 5.13
C ASN A 29 -17.00 -26.13 4.07
N ALA A 30 -15.80 -25.55 3.93
CA ALA A 30 -14.73 -26.09 3.12
C ALA A 30 -13.35 -25.63 3.63
N ASP A 31 -12.42 -26.56 3.74
CA ASP A 31 -11.04 -26.32 4.20
C ASP A 31 -10.13 -25.62 3.17
N ASP A 32 -10.58 -25.42 1.93
CA ASP A 32 -9.75 -24.89 0.84
C ASP A 32 -10.55 -24.33 -0.34
N LEU A 33 -9.93 -23.45 -1.11
CA LEU A 33 -10.42 -23.00 -2.41
C LEU A 33 -9.94 -23.91 -3.55
N LEU A 34 -10.78 -24.06 -4.58
CA LEU A 34 -10.41 -24.79 -5.80
C LEU A 34 -9.63 -23.86 -6.75
N LEU A 35 -8.56 -24.38 -7.34
CA LEU A 35 -7.85 -23.69 -8.41
C LEU A 35 -8.65 -23.81 -9.71
N HIS A 36 -8.86 -22.68 -10.39
CA HIS A 36 -9.44 -22.69 -11.74
C HIS A 36 -8.37 -23.02 -12.78
N ASN A 37 -8.55 -24.11 -13.55
CA ASN A 37 -7.83 -24.35 -14.79
C ASN A 37 -8.80 -24.16 -15.99
N ASN A 38 -8.34 -23.51 -17.05
CA ASN A 38 -9.13 -23.05 -18.21
C ASN A 38 -9.73 -24.18 -19.08
N VAL A 39 -9.62 -25.43 -18.68
CA VAL A 39 -9.89 -26.60 -19.55
C VAL A 39 -11.37 -27.05 -19.56
N ARG A 40 -12.25 -26.54 -18.67
CA ARG A 40 -13.68 -26.93 -18.67
C ARG A 40 -14.59 -25.89 -18.01
N TRP A 41 -15.72 -25.55 -18.63
CA TRP A 41 -16.72 -24.64 -18.02
C TRP A 41 -17.30 -25.19 -16.71
N LEU A 42 -17.35 -26.52 -16.54
CA LEU A 42 -17.74 -27.20 -15.31
C LEU A 42 -16.81 -26.92 -14.11
N SER A 43 -15.53 -26.57 -14.32
CA SER A 43 -14.62 -26.24 -13.21
C SER A 43 -14.95 -24.89 -12.59
N LYS A 44 -15.41 -23.92 -13.40
CA LYS A 44 -15.81 -22.60 -12.91
C LYS A 44 -17.00 -22.66 -11.96
N GLY A 45 -18.02 -23.47 -12.30
CA GLY A 45 -19.20 -23.65 -11.46
C GLY A 45 -18.85 -24.19 -10.07
N ARG A 46 -18.05 -25.26 -10.01
CA ARG A 46 -17.59 -25.86 -8.75
C ARG A 46 -16.70 -24.95 -7.92
N VAL A 47 -15.83 -24.18 -8.58
CA VAL A 47 -14.98 -23.17 -7.92
C VAL A 47 -15.84 -22.09 -7.27
N LEU A 48 -16.87 -21.60 -7.98
CA LEU A 48 -17.78 -20.58 -7.46
C LEU A 48 -18.67 -21.11 -6.34
N GLU A 49 -19.21 -22.32 -6.48
CA GLU A 49 -20.01 -22.98 -5.46
C GLU A 49 -19.23 -23.12 -4.16
N ARG A 50 -18.00 -23.64 -4.22
CA ARG A 50 -17.13 -23.75 -3.04
C ARG A 50 -16.76 -22.39 -2.47
N PHE A 51 -16.43 -21.42 -3.31
CA PHE A 51 -16.16 -20.07 -2.82
C PHE A 51 -17.39 -19.49 -2.10
N TRP A 52 -18.58 -19.71 -2.63
CA TRP A 52 -19.82 -19.19 -2.05
C TRP A 52 -20.12 -19.79 -0.68
N SER A 53 -19.83 -21.08 -0.48
CA SER A 53 -20.05 -21.77 0.78
C SER A 53 -19.16 -21.28 1.93
N ILE A 54 -18.04 -20.62 1.63
CA ILE A 54 -17.09 -20.08 2.61
C ILE A 54 -16.79 -18.57 2.44
N ARG A 55 -17.68 -17.84 1.75
CA ARG A 55 -17.40 -16.45 1.34
C ARG A 55 -17.22 -15.50 2.54
N ARG A 56 -17.85 -15.79 3.68
CA ARG A 56 -17.80 -14.94 4.88
C ARG A 56 -16.48 -15.13 5.60
N GLU A 57 -16.02 -16.36 5.68
CA GLU A 57 -14.76 -16.81 6.26
C GLU A 57 -13.59 -16.26 5.43
N VAL A 58 -13.68 -16.34 4.10
CA VAL A 58 -12.68 -15.72 3.21
C VAL A 58 -12.63 -14.19 3.39
N ALA A 59 -13.78 -13.53 3.56
CA ALA A 59 -13.81 -12.09 3.82
C ALA A 59 -13.18 -11.74 5.18
N ALA A 60 -13.47 -12.52 6.23
CA ALA A 60 -12.87 -12.36 7.55
C ALA A 60 -11.34 -12.57 7.51
N PHE A 61 -10.88 -13.62 6.82
CA PHE A 61 -9.46 -13.88 6.62
C PHE A 61 -8.74 -12.71 5.94
N LEU A 62 -9.33 -12.16 4.87
CA LEU A 62 -8.77 -11.00 4.16
C LEU A 62 -8.71 -9.74 5.04
N ALA A 63 -9.74 -9.50 5.86
CA ALA A 63 -9.75 -8.39 6.81
C ALA A 63 -8.65 -8.54 7.86
N GLU A 64 -8.47 -9.74 8.41
CA GLU A 64 -7.41 -10.04 9.38
C GLU A 64 -6.01 -9.88 8.77
N MET A 65 -5.81 -10.34 7.53
CA MET A 65 -4.57 -10.10 6.80
C MET A 65 -4.29 -8.60 6.60
N GLY A 66 -5.31 -7.83 6.23
CA GLY A 66 -5.21 -6.37 6.08
C GLY A 66 -4.84 -5.68 7.39
N ASN A 67 -5.52 -6.03 8.48
CA ASN A 67 -5.22 -5.50 9.81
C ASN A 67 -3.80 -5.84 10.26
N LYS A 68 -3.35 -7.09 10.09
CA LYS A 68 -1.96 -7.49 10.38
C LYS A 68 -0.96 -6.68 9.59
N LEU A 69 -1.24 -6.42 8.30
CA LEU A 69 -0.37 -5.60 7.46
C LEU A 69 -0.30 -4.15 7.99
N ILE A 70 -1.46 -3.55 8.30
CA ILE A 70 -1.53 -2.19 8.85
C ILE A 70 -0.77 -2.11 10.16
N VAL A 71 -1.03 -3.02 11.11
CA VAL A 71 -0.34 -3.04 12.41
C VAL A 71 1.16 -3.23 12.25
N ASN A 72 1.60 -4.15 11.39
CA ASN A 72 3.03 -4.39 11.16
C ASN A 72 3.69 -3.18 10.48
N PHE A 73 3.00 -2.53 9.55
CA PHE A 73 3.48 -1.31 8.94
C PHE A 73 3.60 -0.18 9.97
N SER A 74 2.54 0.08 10.74
CA SER A 74 2.55 1.09 11.81
C SER A 74 3.65 0.83 12.82
N LYS A 75 3.85 -0.42 13.28
CA LYS A 75 4.96 -0.77 14.18
C LYS A 75 6.32 -0.57 13.55
N ARG A 76 6.49 -0.92 12.27
CA ARG A 76 7.77 -0.76 11.58
C ARG A 76 8.16 0.70 11.37
N PHE A 77 7.17 1.58 11.32
CA PHE A 77 7.33 3.01 11.08
C PHE A 77 6.88 3.86 12.27
N ASP A 78 6.80 3.30 13.49
CA ASP A 78 6.29 4.00 14.67
C ASP A 78 7.19 5.15 15.10
N SER A 79 8.50 4.97 14.97
CA SER A 79 9.53 5.99 15.20
C SER A 79 9.78 6.87 13.97
N PHE A 80 9.14 6.55 12.84
CA PHE A 80 9.32 7.28 11.59
C PHE A 80 8.21 8.31 11.44
N SER A 81 8.44 9.50 11.99
CA SER A 81 7.64 10.68 11.68
C SER A 81 8.30 11.47 10.57
N PHE A 82 7.59 11.71 9.47
CA PHE A 82 7.88 12.88 8.64
C PHE A 82 7.64 14.13 9.49
N GLY A 83 8.45 15.17 9.30
CA GLY A 83 8.07 16.46 9.81
C GLY A 83 6.91 17.05 8.99
N ARG A 84 6.50 18.24 9.39
CA ARG A 84 5.34 18.91 8.80
C ARG A 84 5.56 19.23 7.33
N GLN A 85 6.77 19.63 6.93
CA GLN A 85 7.06 20.07 5.57
C GLN A 85 7.10 18.90 4.58
N LEU A 86 7.70 17.76 4.94
CA LEU A 86 7.69 16.54 4.12
C LEU A 86 6.27 16.00 3.93
N THR A 87 5.45 16.06 4.98
CA THR A 87 4.04 15.63 4.88
C THR A 87 3.26 16.50 3.90
N MET A 88 3.41 17.83 4.01
CA MET A 88 2.76 18.77 3.08
C MET A 88 3.22 18.53 1.65
N PHE A 89 4.51 18.29 1.41
CA PHE A 89 5.05 18.01 0.08
C PHE A 89 4.49 16.73 -0.55
N ILE A 90 4.44 15.63 0.22
CA ILE A 90 3.89 14.35 -0.27
C ILE A 90 2.41 14.51 -0.64
N GLN A 91 1.65 15.28 0.13
CA GLN A 91 0.24 15.55 -0.14
C GLN A 91 0.05 16.46 -1.35
N ASN A 92 0.84 17.53 -1.42
CA ASN A 92 0.87 18.47 -2.55
C ASN A 92 2.19 19.26 -2.52
N PRO A 93 3.07 19.08 -3.52
CA PRO A 93 4.40 19.69 -3.50
C PRO A 93 4.39 21.23 -3.55
N PHE A 94 3.29 21.85 -3.98
CA PHE A 94 3.14 23.31 -4.05
C PHE A 94 2.72 23.94 -2.72
N LEU A 95 2.42 23.14 -1.68
CA LEU A 95 2.09 23.63 -0.34
C LEU A 95 3.31 23.94 0.52
N ILE A 96 4.54 23.68 0.04
CA ILE A 96 5.74 24.10 0.76
C ILE A 96 5.77 25.63 0.80
N THR A 97 5.64 26.20 1.99
CA THR A 97 5.75 27.65 2.20
C THR A 97 7.15 28.08 2.63
N ASP A 98 7.95 27.15 3.20
CA ASP A 98 9.33 27.40 3.61
C ASP A 98 10.28 26.33 3.04
N VAL A 99 10.95 26.69 1.95
CA VAL A 99 11.92 25.84 1.24
C VAL A 99 13.13 25.48 2.12
N ARG A 100 13.53 26.38 3.04
CA ARG A 100 14.69 26.14 3.92
C ARG A 100 14.33 25.16 5.02
N GLU A 101 13.15 25.33 5.64
CA GLU A 101 12.64 24.39 6.64
C GLU A 101 12.44 23.00 6.04
N PHE A 102 11.83 22.90 4.85
CA PHE A 102 11.70 21.64 4.12
C PHE A 102 13.06 20.99 3.86
N SER A 103 14.03 21.74 3.33
CA SER A 103 15.35 21.22 3.00
C SER A 103 16.11 20.71 4.24
N LYS A 104 16.01 21.41 5.38
CA LYS A 104 16.56 20.97 6.65
C LYS A 104 15.91 19.67 7.14
N GLU A 105 14.58 19.59 7.05
CA GLU A 105 13.82 18.41 7.41
C GLU A 105 14.20 17.19 6.55
N VAL A 106 14.31 17.37 5.23
CA VAL A 106 14.70 16.30 4.30
C VAL A 106 16.12 15.81 4.58
N THR A 107 17.08 16.72 4.74
CA THR A 107 18.49 16.34 4.99
C THR A 107 18.70 15.70 6.36
N GLN A 108 17.83 16.00 7.34
CA GLN A 108 17.82 15.33 8.65
C GLN A 108 17.37 13.86 8.54
N HIS A 109 16.33 13.57 7.75
CA HIS A 109 15.78 12.22 7.62
C HIS A 109 16.44 11.38 6.52
N PHE A 110 16.94 12.02 5.47
CA PHE A 110 17.51 11.38 4.28
C PHE A 110 18.97 11.79 4.11
N LYS A 111 19.88 10.96 4.64
CA LYS A 111 21.34 11.24 4.61
C LYS A 111 21.94 11.34 3.20
N TRP A 112 21.24 10.86 2.18
CA TRP A 112 21.64 10.98 0.78
C TRP A 112 21.26 12.33 0.16
N ALA A 113 20.35 13.08 0.78
CA ALA A 113 19.88 14.36 0.26
C ALA A 113 20.86 15.49 0.58
N ASN A 114 20.96 16.49 -0.31
CA ASN A 114 21.76 17.69 -0.11
C ASN A 114 20.88 18.94 -0.14
N ALA A 115 21.09 19.84 0.82
CA ALA A 115 20.24 21.00 1.01
C ALA A 115 20.24 21.96 -0.19
N GLY A 116 21.40 22.24 -0.79
CA GLY A 116 21.54 23.24 -1.86
C GLY A 116 20.78 22.86 -3.14
N PRO A 117 21.09 21.70 -3.76
CA PRO A 117 20.37 21.23 -4.96
C PRO A 117 18.87 21.09 -4.73
N LEU A 118 18.46 20.63 -3.54
CA LEU A 118 17.06 20.47 -3.19
C LEU A 118 16.33 21.80 -3.08
N GLN A 119 16.95 22.81 -2.46
CA GLN A 119 16.37 24.16 -2.38
C GLN A 119 16.17 24.78 -3.76
N MET A 120 17.14 24.59 -4.67
CA MET A 120 17.05 25.09 -6.04
C MET A 120 15.88 24.46 -6.80
N GLN A 121 15.78 23.12 -6.77
CA GLN A 121 14.69 22.39 -7.43
C GLN A 121 13.30 22.78 -6.90
N LEU A 122 13.17 23.05 -5.60
CA LEU A 122 11.90 23.48 -5.01
C LEU A 122 11.51 24.89 -5.40
N VAL A 123 12.49 25.80 -5.51
CA VAL A 123 12.25 27.15 -6.00
C VAL A 123 11.75 27.11 -7.43
N ASP A 124 12.39 26.31 -8.29
CA ASP A 124 11.98 26.15 -9.69
C ASP A 124 10.55 25.59 -9.77
N LEU A 125 10.26 24.55 -8.97
CA LEU A 125 8.92 23.95 -8.89
C LEU A 125 7.84 24.95 -8.43
N GLN A 126 8.17 25.89 -7.54
CA GLN A 126 7.25 26.94 -7.12
C GLN A 126 7.07 28.03 -8.18
N ALA A 127 8.13 28.34 -8.94
CA ALA A 127 8.09 29.33 -10.02
C ALA A 127 7.17 28.88 -11.17
N ASP A 128 7.14 27.57 -11.46
CA ASP A 128 6.27 26.98 -12.50
C ASP A 128 4.77 27.14 -12.22
N VAL A 129 4.37 27.37 -10.96
CA VAL A 129 2.95 27.56 -10.57
C VAL A 129 2.61 29.03 -10.34
N HIS A 130 3.58 29.87 -9.98
CA HIS A 130 3.39 31.30 -9.69
C HIS A 130 4.46 32.16 -10.39
N PRO A 131 4.31 32.39 -11.71
CA PRO A 131 5.35 33.04 -12.54
C PRO A 131 5.70 34.47 -12.08
N GLU A 132 4.82 35.15 -11.34
CA GLU A 132 5.02 36.53 -10.88
C GLU A 132 6.09 36.68 -9.78
N ARG A 133 6.49 35.59 -9.12
CA ARG A 133 7.55 35.62 -8.08
C ARG A 133 8.97 35.50 -8.63
N ALA A 134 9.13 35.16 -9.91
CA ALA A 134 10.44 34.99 -10.55
C ALA A 134 11.16 36.32 -10.86
N ILE A 135 10.47 37.46 -10.74
CA ILE A 135 10.91 38.75 -11.28
C ILE A 135 11.93 39.47 -10.37
N TRP A 136 12.16 39.00 -9.14
CA TRP A 136 13.01 39.69 -8.14
C TRP A 136 14.33 38.97 -7.81
N LYS A 137 14.89 38.17 -8.72
CA LYS A 137 16.23 37.59 -8.56
C LYS A 137 17.20 38.12 -9.64
N ASN A 138 17.64 39.37 -9.47
CA ASN A 138 18.88 39.90 -10.05
C ASN A 138 19.64 40.65 -8.95
#